data_AF-A0A2X3J289-F1
#
_entry.id   AF-A0A2X3J289-F1
#
_cell.length_a   1.000
_cell.length_b   1.000
_cell.length_c   1.000
_cell.angle_alpha   90.00
_cell.angle_beta   90.00
_cell.angle_gamma   90.00
#
_symmetry.space_group_name_H-M   'P 1'
#
loop_
_entity.id
_entity.type
_entity.pdbx_description
1 polymer ?
#
loop_
_entity_poly.entity_id
_entity_poly.type
_entity_poly.pdbx_seq_one_letter_code
_entity_poly.pdbx_strand_id
1 'polypeptide(L)'
;MSVEFSGTVVNARSVPQPLWLRLRKSKGVTLTVLMCCLALLWVSPFVWMLSSAFSASTFGEGMASILPRFPLTLDNFRDAWQSADWLSLYANTLIFSFGTFFVQLITITTAGYVFCLP
;
A
#
# COMPACT_ATOMS: atom_id res chain seq x y z
N MET A 1 -15.12 59.84 39.47
CA MET A 1 -14.62 58.52 39.93
C MET A 1 -14.98 57.50 38.86
N SER A 2 -14.07 57.19 37.96
CA SER A 2 -14.23 56.14 36.94
C SER A 2 -12.90 55.41 36.84
N VAL A 3 -12.85 54.23 37.44
CA VAL A 3 -11.68 53.35 37.44
C VAL A 3 -11.65 52.66 36.08
N GLU A 4 -10.82 53.15 35.17
CA GLU A 4 -10.53 52.46 33.92
C GLU A 4 -9.67 51.23 34.26
N PHE A 5 -10.31 50.06 34.26
CA PHE A 5 -9.61 48.78 34.27
C PHE A 5 -8.87 48.65 32.94
N SER A 6 -7.63 49.12 32.93
CA SER A 6 -6.68 48.87 31.85
C SER A 6 -6.48 47.36 31.74
N GLY A 7 -7.17 46.75 30.78
CA GLY A 7 -7.12 45.31 30.53
C GLY A 7 -5.68 44.93 30.21
N THR A 8 -5.02 44.27 31.16
CA THR A 8 -3.74 43.61 30.93
C THR A 8 -3.92 42.59 29.82
N VAL A 9 -3.54 42.96 28.61
CA VAL A 9 -3.32 42.03 27.51
C VAL A 9 -2.24 41.07 27.98
N VAL A 10 -2.66 39.90 28.47
CA VAL A 10 -1.77 38.77 28.76
C VAL A 10 -1.21 38.35 27.41
N ASN A 11 -0.07 38.94 27.06
CA ASN A 11 0.73 38.56 25.92
C ASN A 11 1.13 37.10 26.16
N ALA A 12 0.43 36.19 25.48
CA ALA A 12 0.67 34.76 25.55
C ALA A 12 2.08 34.52 25.03
N ARG A 13 3.05 34.56 25.96
CA ARG A 13 4.45 34.26 25.69
C ARG A 13 4.47 32.92 24.96
N SER A 14 4.95 32.94 23.72
CA SER A 14 5.26 31.74 22.97
C SER A 14 6.24 30.91 23.79
N VAL A 15 5.74 29.92 24.52
CA VAL A 15 6.58 29.03 25.31
C VAL A 15 7.55 28.37 24.33
N PRO A 16 8.87 28.56 24.47
CA PRO A 16 9.84 27.95 23.58
C PRO A 16 9.67 26.44 23.69
N GLN A 17 9.16 25.84 22.61
CA GLN A 17 8.94 24.41 22.53
C GLN A 17 10.28 23.69 22.75
N PRO A 18 10.36 22.75 23.70
CA PRO A 18 11.63 22.19 24.10
C PRO A 18 12.24 21.34 22.98
N LEU A 19 13.57 21.40 22.85
CA LEU A 19 14.34 20.92 21.68
C LEU A 19 14.13 19.41 21.37
N TRP A 20 13.92 18.58 22.40
CA TRP A 20 13.57 17.16 22.27
C TRP A 20 12.24 16.88 21.52
N LEU A 21 11.22 17.76 21.61
CA LEU A 21 9.98 17.62 20.84
C LEU A 21 10.21 17.91 19.35
N ARG A 22 11.09 18.88 19.04
CA ARG A 22 11.50 19.18 17.66
C ARG A 22 12.35 18.04 17.06
N LEU A 23 13.28 17.49 17.83
CA LEU A 23 14.09 16.33 17.44
C LEU A 23 13.24 15.06 17.23
N ARG A 24 12.24 14.81 18.09
CA ARG A 24 11.28 13.70 17.96
C ARG A 24 10.39 13.86 16.73
N LYS A 25 9.91 15.07 16.44
CA LYS A 25 9.15 15.36 15.21
C LYS A 25 10.01 15.23 13.95
N SER A 26 11.27 15.65 13.96
CA SER A 26 12.17 15.53 12.81
C SER A 26 12.41 14.06 12.44
N LYS A 27 12.62 13.17 13.42
CA LYS A 27 12.73 11.72 13.17
C LYS A 27 11.44 11.14 12.59
N GLY A 28 10.28 11.56 13.10
CA GLY A 28 8.97 11.14 12.59
C GLY A 28 8.74 11.55 11.14
N VAL A 29 9.02 12.80 10.79
CA VAL A 29 8.85 13.30 9.41
C VAL A 29 9.80 12.62 8.44
N THR A 30 11.08 12.44 8.79
CA THR A 30 12.03 11.71 7.94
C THR A 30 11.58 10.27 7.71
N LEU A 31 11.08 9.59 8.74
CA LEU A 31 10.56 8.23 8.61
C LEU A 31 9.33 8.19 7.71
N THR A 32 8.38 9.12 7.88
CA THR A 32 7.18 9.20 7.02
C THR A 32 7.55 9.43 5.56
N VAL A 33 8.46 10.37 5.27
CA VAL A 33 8.92 10.64 3.90
C VAL A 33 9.59 9.40 3.30
N LEU A 34 10.45 8.72 4.06
CA LEU A 34 11.11 7.49 3.61
C LEU A 34 10.09 6.38 3.31
N MET A 35 9.11 6.19 4.20
CA MET A 35 8.04 5.20 3.99
C MET A 35 7.17 5.55 2.79
N CYS A 36 6.85 6.83 2.57
CA CYS A 36 6.12 7.27 1.38
C CYS A 36 6.92 7.03 0.09
N CYS A 37 8.21 7.36 0.07
CA CYS A 37 9.07 7.07 -1.09
C CYS A 37 9.13 5.57 -1.36
N LEU A 38 9.32 4.75 -0.32
CA LEU A 38 9.35 3.29 -0.46
C LEU A 38 8.03 2.75 -0.98
N ALA A 39 6.90 3.26 -0.48
CA ALA A 39 5.57 2.90 -0.96
C ALA A 39 5.37 3.27 -2.44
N LEU A 40 5.77 4.47 -2.87
CA LEU A 40 5.68 4.89 -4.27
C LEU A 40 6.55 4.03 -5.19
N LEU A 41 7.77 3.68 -4.75
CA LEU A 41 8.64 2.76 -5.48
C LEU A 41 7.99 1.37 -5.61
N TRP A 42 7.37 0.87 -4.54
CA TRP A 42 6.68 -0.42 -4.53
C TRP A 42 5.42 -0.46 -5.40
N VAL A 43 4.69 0.65 -5.47
CA VAL A 43 3.45 0.76 -6.26
C VAL A 43 3.74 1.00 -7.75
N SER A 44 4.93 1.52 -8.09
CA SER A 44 5.31 1.82 -9.47
C SER A 44 5.12 0.66 -10.48
N PRO A 45 5.53 -0.60 -10.23
CA PRO A 45 5.28 -1.70 -11.16
C PRO A 45 3.79 -2.02 -11.33
N PHE A 46 2.99 -1.85 -10.27
CA PHE A 46 1.54 -2.08 -10.34
C PHE A 46 0.85 -1.02 -11.19
N VAL A 47 1.23 0.25 -11.05
CA VAL A 47 0.71 1.35 -11.87
C VAL A 47 1.07 1.15 -13.33
N TRP A 48 2.31 0.72 -13.62
CA TRP A 48 2.74 0.40 -14.97
C TRP A 48 1.95 -0.79 -15.56
N MET A 49 1.79 -1.88 -14.79
CA MET A 49 1.00 -3.04 -15.20
C MET A 49 -0.45 -2.67 -15.50
N LEU A 50 -1.07 -1.85 -14.65
CA LEU A 50 -2.45 -1.38 -14.84
C LEU A 50 -2.58 -0.51 -16.11
N SER A 51 -1.64 0.42 -16.30
CA SER A 51 -1.58 1.24 -17.52
C SER A 51 -1.41 0.39 -18.78
N SER A 52 -0.57 -0.65 -18.73
CA SER A 52 -0.37 -1.57 -19.85
C SER A 52 -1.61 -2.41 -20.13
N ALA A 53 -2.37 -2.83 -19.12
CA ALA A 53 -3.57 -3.64 -19.30
C ALA A 53 -4.67 -2.90 -20.09
N PHE A 54 -4.80 -1.59 -19.89
CA PHE A 54 -5.75 -0.75 -20.63
C PHE A 54 -5.22 -0.22 -21.97
N SER A 55 -3.95 -0.42 -22.30
CA SER A 55 -3.33 0.10 -23.53
C SER A 55 -3.61 -0.81 -24.73
N ALA A 56 -4.12 -0.26 -25.83
CA ALA A 56 -4.50 -1.02 -27.03
C ALA A 56 -3.33 -1.67 -27.79
N SER A 57 -2.07 -1.29 -27.54
CA SER A 57 -0.88 -1.84 -28.19
C SER A 57 0.13 -2.36 -27.17
N THR A 58 0.22 -3.68 -27.02
CA THR A 58 1.17 -4.36 -26.12
C THR A 58 2.60 -4.42 -26.70
N PHE A 59 2.77 -4.28 -28.01
CA PHE A 59 4.06 -4.39 -28.71
C PHE A 59 4.31 -3.19 -29.64
N GLY A 60 4.81 -2.08 -29.08
CA GLY A 60 5.15 -0.88 -29.86
C GLY A 60 6.17 0.03 -29.16
N GLU A 61 6.77 0.95 -29.94
CA GLU A 61 7.80 1.89 -29.49
C GLU A 61 7.32 2.75 -28.32
N GLY A 62 7.66 2.35 -27.08
CA GLY A 62 7.26 3.06 -25.87
C GLY A 62 6.97 2.19 -24.64
N MET A 63 7.40 0.92 -24.61
CA MET A 63 7.17 -0.02 -23.49
C MET A 63 7.57 0.50 -22.09
N ALA A 64 8.37 1.57 -21.99
CA ALA A 64 8.82 2.18 -20.75
C ALA A 64 8.01 3.42 -20.28
N SER A 65 6.91 3.78 -20.97
CA SER A 65 6.12 4.96 -20.58
C SER A 65 5.06 4.62 -19.54
N ILE A 66 5.08 5.34 -18.41
CA ILE A 66 4.10 5.24 -17.31
C ILE A 66 2.74 5.86 -17.71
N LEU A 67 2.67 6.58 -18.83
CA LEU A 67 1.44 7.21 -19.32
C LEU A 67 0.72 6.28 -20.32
N PRO A 68 -0.55 5.92 -20.09
CA PRO A 68 -1.33 5.14 -21.06
C PRO A 68 -1.51 5.96 -22.34
N ARG A 69 -1.11 5.42 -23.49
CA ARG A 69 -1.41 6.03 -24.79
C ARG A 69 -2.81 5.64 -25.21
N PHE A 70 -3.60 6.65 -25.56
CA PHE A 70 -4.94 6.52 -26.11
C PHE A 70 -4.89 5.68 -27.41
N PRO A 71 -5.84 4.76 -27.66
CA PRO A 71 -7.11 4.54 -26.94
C PRO A 71 -6.98 3.56 -25.77
N LEU A 72 -7.69 3.86 -24.69
CA LEU A 72 -7.92 2.91 -23.59
C LEU A 72 -8.92 1.87 -24.10
N THR A 73 -8.51 0.61 -24.23
CA THR A 73 -9.40 -0.46 -24.69
C THR A 73 -9.56 -1.53 -23.61
N LEU A 74 -10.76 -2.11 -23.54
CA LEU A 74 -11.06 -3.25 -22.69
C LEU A 74 -10.91 -4.59 -23.43
N ASP A 75 -10.46 -4.54 -24.68
CA ASP A 75 -10.31 -5.71 -25.55
C ASP A 75 -9.27 -6.67 -24.99
N ASN A 76 -8.17 -6.17 -24.42
CA ASN A 76 -7.16 -7.00 -23.73
C ASN A 76 -7.77 -7.84 -22.60
N PHE A 77 -8.75 -7.30 -21.86
CA PHE A 77 -9.41 -8.04 -20.77
C PHE A 77 -10.35 -9.10 -21.33
N ARG A 78 -11.05 -8.81 -22.43
CA ARG A 78 -11.92 -9.77 -23.11
C ARG A 78 -11.12 -10.92 -23.70
N ASP A 79 -10.02 -10.60 -24.39
CA ASP A 79 -9.11 -11.58 -24.99
C ASP A 79 -8.44 -12.42 -23.89
N ALA A 80 -7.98 -11.79 -22.81
CA ALA A 80 -7.45 -12.51 -21.67
C ALA A 80 -8.49 -13.47 -21.10
N TRP A 81 -9.73 -13.02 -20.87
CA TRP A 81 -10.80 -13.86 -20.33
C TRP A 81 -11.19 -15.04 -21.23
N GLN A 82 -11.07 -14.88 -22.54
CA GLN A 82 -11.36 -15.95 -23.50
C GLN A 82 -10.16 -16.88 -23.77
N SER A 83 -8.94 -16.48 -23.38
CA SER A 83 -7.71 -17.24 -23.67
C SER A 83 -7.62 -18.60 -22.97
N ALA A 84 -8.32 -18.79 -21.86
CA ALA A 84 -8.26 -20.01 -21.06
C ALA A 84 -9.56 -20.27 -20.30
N ASP A 85 -9.73 -21.51 -19.84
CA ASP A 85 -10.76 -21.84 -18.84
C ASP A 85 -10.29 -21.37 -17.46
N TRP A 86 -10.38 -20.05 -17.24
CA TRP A 86 -9.99 -19.42 -15.99
C TRP A 86 -10.76 -19.96 -14.80
N LEU A 87 -12.02 -20.36 -14.97
CA LEU A 87 -12.83 -20.88 -13.89
C LEU A 87 -12.23 -22.20 -13.35
N SER A 88 -11.84 -23.10 -14.25
CA SER A 88 -11.14 -24.33 -13.85
C SER A 88 -9.78 -24.05 -13.22
N LEU A 89 -8.99 -23.14 -13.79
CA LEU A 89 -7.68 -22.76 -13.24
C LEU A 89 -7.80 -22.17 -11.83
N TYR A 90 -8.71 -21.23 -11.61
CA TYR A 90 -8.96 -20.64 -10.29
C TYR A 90 -9.50 -21.66 -9.30
N ALA A 91 -10.41 -22.55 -9.72
CA ALA A 91 -10.92 -23.62 -8.85
C ALA A 91 -9.79 -24.55 -8.40
N ASN A 92 -8.90 -24.96 -9.31
CA ASN A 92 -7.75 -25.81 -8.99
C ASN A 92 -6.80 -25.14 -8.00
N THR A 93 -6.46 -23.86 -8.22
CA THR A 93 -5.62 -23.11 -7.29
C THR A 93 -6.27 -22.95 -5.93
N LEU A 94 -7.58 -22.66 -5.88
CA LEU A 94 -8.31 -22.55 -4.62
C LEU A 94 -8.30 -23.87 -3.85
N ILE A 95 -8.62 -25.00 -4.51
CA ILE A 95 -8.59 -26.32 -3.88
C ILE A 95 -7.19 -26.62 -3.35
N PHE A 96 -6.15 -26.35 -4.13
CA PHE A 96 -4.78 -26.58 -3.70
C PHE A 96 -4.39 -25.70 -2.52
N SER A 97 -4.58 -24.38 -2.61
CA SER A 97 -4.22 -23.43 -1.55
C SER A 97 -4.97 -23.72 -0.25
N PHE A 98 -6.29 -23.94 -0.31
CA PHE A 98 -7.09 -24.29 0.88
C PHE A 98 -6.72 -25.67 1.44
N GLY A 99 -6.48 -26.65 0.56
CA GLY A 99 -6.02 -27.98 0.96
C GLY A 99 -4.70 -27.91 1.72
N THR A 100 -3.71 -27.21 1.17
CA THR A 100 -2.41 -27.01 1.83
C THR A 100 -2.56 -26.22 3.13
N PHE A 101 -3.39 -25.18 3.15
CA PHE A 101 -3.63 -24.37 4.34
C PHE A 101 -4.24 -25.21 5.46
N PHE A 102 -5.23 -26.05 5.17
CA PHE A 102 -5.87 -26.91 6.16
C PHE A 102 -4.90 -27.94 6.75
N VAL A 103 -4.13 -28.61 5.88
CA VAL A 103 -3.09 -29.55 6.31
C VAL A 103 -2.06 -28.84 7.19
N GLN A 104 -1.54 -27.70 6.73
CA GLN A 104 -0.59 -26.89 7.49
C GLN A 104 -1.16 -26.49 8.85
N LEU A 105 -2.41 -26.04 8.91
CA LEU A 105 -3.05 -25.61 10.15
C LEU A 105 -3.12 -26.75 11.18
N ILE A 106 -3.50 -27.96 10.76
CA ILE A 106 -3.51 -29.13 11.63
C ILE A 106 -2.08 -29.46 12.08
N THR A 107 -1.13 -29.49 11.16
CA THR A 107 0.26 -29.83 11.46
C THR A 107 0.89 -28.83 12.43
N ILE A 108 0.80 -27.53 12.17
CA ILE A 108 1.39 -26.50 13.04
C ILE A 108 0.72 -26.45 14.41
N THR A 109 -0.60 -26.69 14.48
CA THR A 109 -1.33 -26.72 15.76
C THR A 109 -0.90 -27.93 16.59
N THR A 110 -0.77 -29.10 15.96
CA THR A 110 -0.36 -30.34 16.63
C THR A 110 1.10 -30.25 17.09
N ALA A 111 1.99 -29.77 16.21
CA ALA A 111 3.39 -29.54 16.54
C ALA A 111 3.53 -28.51 17.66
N GLY A 112 2.80 -27.39 17.58
CA GLY A 112 2.77 -26.37 18.63
C GLY A 112 2.28 -26.91 19.98
N TYR A 113 1.26 -27.76 19.99
CA TYR A 113 0.78 -28.43 21.20
C TYR A 113 1.86 -29.34 21.81
N VAL A 114 2.54 -30.14 21.00
CA VAL A 114 3.62 -31.03 21.44
C VAL A 114 4.83 -30.25 21.97
N PHE A 115 5.25 -29.17 21.29
CA PHE A 115 6.36 -28.33 21.73
C PHE A 115 6.04 -27.49 22.98
N CYS A 116 4.77 -27.25 23.28
CA CYS A 116 4.34 -26.54 24.48
C CYS A 116 4.24 -27.44 25.72
N LEU A 117 4.13 -28.76 25.54
CA LEU A 117 4.09 -29.71 26.64
C LEU A 117 5.54 -29.86 27.20
N PRO A 118 5.74 -29.74 28.53
CA PRO A 118 7.07 -29.80 29.15
C PRO A 118 7.76 -31.17 29.03
#